data_AF-A0A2W1JSI2-F1
#
_entry.id   AF-A0A2W1JSI2-F1
#
_cell.length_a   1.000
_cell.length_b   1.000
_cell.length_c   1.000
_cell.angle_alpha   90.00
_cell.angle_beta   90.00
_cell.angle_gamma   90.00
#
_symmetry.space_group_name_H-M   'P 1'
#
loop_
_entity.id
_entity.type
_entity.pdbx_description
1 polymer ?
#
loop_
_entity_poly.entity_id
_entity_poly.type
_entity_poly.pdbx_seq_one_letter_code
_entity_poly.pdbx_strand_id
1 'polypeptide(L)'
;DYPAFFTPNNDGYNDTWNIYGLAESNPSAKIYIFDRYGKLLKQISPMGEGWDGSYNGTQMPSGDYWFKVEYQELDVNTGQLVRKELMDNITLKR
;
A
#
# COMPACT_ATOMS: atom_id res chain seq x y z
N ASP A 1 0.97 -1.80 10.81
CA ASP A 1 -0.29 -1.04 10.89
C ASP A 1 -0.41 -0.17 9.64
N TYR A 2 -1.60 0.19 9.17
CA TYR A 2 -1.77 1.03 7.98
C TYR A 2 -2.91 2.04 8.17
N PRO A 3 -2.81 3.25 7.58
CA PRO A 3 -3.90 4.21 7.59
C PRO A 3 -5.11 3.65 6.84
N ALA A 4 -6.30 3.77 7.41
CA ALA A 4 -7.54 3.43 6.69
C ALA A 4 -7.86 4.42 5.56
N PHE A 5 -7.30 5.62 5.60
CA PHE A 5 -7.50 6.65 4.58
C PHE A 5 -6.30 7.60 4.46
N PHE A 6 -6.27 8.35 3.36
CA PHE A 6 -5.31 9.43 3.12
C PHE A 6 -5.96 10.57 2.32
N THR A 7 -5.37 11.77 2.37
CA THR A 7 -5.91 13.02 1.83
C THR A 7 -4.88 13.74 0.95
N PRO A 8 -4.68 13.31 -0.31
CA PRO A 8 -3.69 13.94 -1.21
C PRO A 8 -4.20 15.31 -1.70
N ASN A 9 -4.08 16.32 -0.84
CA ASN A 9 -4.49 17.71 -1.07
C ASN A 9 -3.31 18.70 -1.00
N ASN A 10 -2.09 18.18 -0.76
CA ASN A 10 -0.83 18.90 -0.68
C ASN A 10 -0.79 19.93 0.46
N ASP A 11 -1.42 19.60 1.60
CA ASP A 11 -1.35 20.37 2.84
C ASP A 11 -0.25 19.89 3.80
N GLY A 12 0.46 18.81 3.46
CA GLY A 12 1.53 18.20 4.24
C GLY A 12 1.05 17.09 5.18
N TYR A 13 -0.24 16.82 5.26
CA TYR A 13 -0.84 15.85 6.19
C TYR A 13 -1.57 14.73 5.43
N ASN A 14 -1.11 13.49 5.62
CA ASN A 14 -1.66 12.30 4.96
C ASN A 14 -1.72 12.41 3.43
N ASP A 15 -0.76 13.10 2.81
CA ASP A 15 -0.73 13.28 1.35
C ASP A 15 -0.40 11.99 0.60
N THR A 16 0.30 11.07 1.24
CA THR A 16 0.63 9.76 0.68
C THR A 16 0.16 8.64 1.58
N TRP A 17 -0.03 7.47 0.98
CA TRP A 17 -0.40 6.26 1.68
C TRP A 17 0.68 5.18 1.55
N ASN A 18 1.09 4.62 2.69
CA ASN A 18 1.98 3.46 2.78
C ASN A 18 1.70 2.67 4.07
N ILE A 19 2.34 1.51 4.24
CA ILE A 19 2.18 0.62 5.39
C ILE A 19 3.30 0.88 6.42
N TYR A 20 2.92 1.28 7.63
CA TYR A 20 3.85 1.57 8.71
C TYR A 20 4.44 0.29 9.32
N GLY A 21 5.75 0.29 9.58
CA GLY A 21 6.48 -0.85 10.16
C GLY A 21 6.89 -1.93 9.14
N LEU A 22 6.43 -1.83 7.90
CA LEU A 22 6.72 -2.83 6.88
C LEU A 22 8.13 -2.65 6.29
N ALA A 23 8.66 -1.44 6.24
CA ALA A 23 10.02 -1.19 5.76
C ALA A 23 11.09 -1.82 6.67
N GLU A 24 10.84 -1.85 7.98
CA GLU A 24 11.75 -2.39 8.99
C GLU A 24 11.74 -3.92 9.00
N SER A 25 10.56 -4.52 8.81
CA SER A 25 10.37 -5.98 8.86
C SER A 25 10.54 -6.66 7.50
N ASN A 26 10.13 -6.00 6.43
CA ASN A 26 10.08 -6.53 5.05
C ASN A 26 10.39 -5.42 4.02
N PRO A 27 11.63 -4.89 3.98
CA PRO A 27 12.00 -3.79 3.06
C PRO A 27 11.85 -4.17 1.57
N SER A 28 11.89 -5.46 1.25
CA SER A 28 11.73 -6.00 -0.10
C SER A 28 10.28 -6.37 -0.45
N ALA A 29 9.32 -6.17 0.46
CA ALA A 29 7.92 -6.43 0.18
C ALA A 29 7.41 -5.55 -0.98
N LYS A 30 6.39 -6.04 -1.66
CA LYS A 30 5.73 -5.33 -2.75
C LYS A 30 4.31 -5.01 -2.35
N ILE A 31 3.92 -3.75 -2.52
CA ILE A 31 2.57 -3.29 -2.29
C ILE A 31 1.97 -2.91 -3.63
N TYR A 32 0.85 -3.52 -3.97
CA TYR A 32 0.10 -3.29 -5.19
C TYR A 32 -1.18 -2.57 -4.85
N ILE A 33 -1.57 -1.57 -5.64
CA ILE A 33 -2.78 -0.76 -5.42
C ILE A 33 -3.68 -0.86 -6.65
N PHE A 34 -4.97 -1.06 -6.42
CA PHE A 34 -5.97 -1.36 -7.43
C PHE A 34 -7.18 -0.44 -7.32
N ASP A 35 -7.82 -0.15 -8.45
CA ASP A 35 -9.15 0.45 -8.45
C ASP A 35 -10.26 -0.57 -8.11
N ARG A 36 -11.50 -0.08 -8.02
CA ARG A 36 -12.69 -0.90 -7.74
C ARG A 36 -13.02 -1.99 -8.76
N TYR A 37 -12.37 -1.97 -9.92
CA TYR A 37 -12.54 -2.96 -10.96
C TYR A 37 -11.36 -3.96 -11.00
N GLY A 38 -10.43 -3.87 -10.05
CA GLY A 38 -9.24 -4.72 -9.98
C GLY A 38 -8.13 -4.30 -10.93
N LYS A 39 -8.20 -3.12 -11.55
CA LYS A 39 -7.10 -2.60 -12.39
C LYS A 39 -5.95 -2.18 -11.50
N LEU A 40 -4.75 -2.71 -11.78
CA LEU A 40 -3.53 -2.26 -11.12
C LEU A 40 -3.24 -0.80 -11.48
N LEU A 41 -3.18 0.05 -10.45
CA LEU A 41 -2.83 1.46 -10.57
C LEU A 41 -1.35 1.69 -10.26
N LYS A 42 -0.86 1.13 -9.16
CA LYS A 42 0.50 1.40 -8.69
C LYS A 42 1.11 0.16 -8.06
N GLN A 43 2.42 0.02 -8.21
CA GLN A 43 3.24 -0.80 -7.32
C GLN A 43 4.17 0.15 -6.56
N ILE A 44 4.18 0.06 -5.23
CA ILE A 44 5.04 0.86 -4.35
C ILE A 44 5.92 -0.05 -3.51
N SER A 45 7.01 0.52 -3.00
CA SER A 45 7.88 -0.11 -2.00
C SER A 45 7.53 0.42 -0.60
N PRO A 46 7.60 -0.42 0.45
CA PRO A 46 7.53 0.04 1.83
C PRO A 46 8.57 1.10 2.17
N MET A 47 9.73 1.09 1.48
CA MET A 47 10.80 2.08 1.67
C MET A 47 10.58 3.39 0.92
N GLY A 48 9.53 3.48 0.08
CA GLY A 48 9.22 4.68 -0.68
C GLY A 48 8.21 5.60 0.02
N GLU A 49 7.97 6.76 -0.58
CA GLU A 49 7.02 7.76 -0.06
C GLU A 49 5.57 7.25 -0.02
N GLY A 50 5.24 6.22 -0.79
CA GLY A 50 3.92 5.63 -0.88
C GLY A 50 3.15 6.08 -2.12
N TRP A 51 1.82 6.02 -2.03
CA TRP A 51 0.92 6.42 -3.10
C TRP A 51 0.24 7.75 -2.81
N ASP A 52 0.38 8.69 -3.71
CA ASP A 52 -0.18 10.05 -3.67
C ASP A 52 -1.60 10.13 -4.26
N GLY A 53 -2.24 8.99 -4.52
CA GLY A 53 -3.56 8.98 -5.15
C GLY A 53 -3.54 9.29 -6.65
N SER A 54 -2.38 9.24 -7.32
CA SER A 54 -2.27 9.44 -8.76
C SER A 54 -2.06 8.14 -9.55
N TYR A 55 -2.54 8.13 -10.80
CA TYR A 55 -2.25 7.10 -11.79
C TYR A 55 -1.87 7.75 -13.11
N ASN A 56 -0.66 7.46 -13.62
CA ASN A 56 -0.11 8.05 -14.84
C ASN A 56 -0.23 9.59 -14.88
N GLY A 57 0.09 10.25 -13.77
CA GLY A 57 0.00 11.71 -13.64
C GLY A 57 -1.42 12.26 -13.48
N THR A 58 -2.45 11.41 -13.57
CA THR A 58 -3.84 11.80 -13.34
C THR A 58 -4.23 11.54 -11.90
N GLN A 59 -4.87 12.53 -11.29
CA GLN A 59 -5.37 12.46 -9.92
C GLN A 59 -6.63 11.57 -9.85
N MET A 60 -6.62 10.54 -9.00
CA MET A 60 -7.74 9.58 -8.89
C MET A 60 -8.90 10.15 -8.06
N PRO A 61 -10.15 9.77 -8.34
CA PRO A 61 -11.30 10.29 -7.60
C PRO A 61 -11.31 9.83 -6.14
N SER A 62 -12.02 10.55 -5.28
CA SER A 62 -12.31 10.10 -3.92
C SER A 62 -13.10 8.80 -3.95
N GLY A 63 -12.75 7.86 -3.07
CA GLY A 63 -13.38 6.55 -3.01
C GLY A 63 -12.46 5.49 -2.43
N ASP A 64 -12.97 4.25 -2.42
CA ASP A 64 -12.20 3.11 -1.94
C ASP A 64 -11.34 2.51 -3.05
N TYR A 65 -10.15 2.10 -2.65
CA TYR A 65 -9.15 1.40 -3.42
C TYR A 65 -8.73 0.16 -2.65
N TRP A 66 -8.17 -0.82 -3.34
CA TRP A 66 -7.70 -2.06 -2.72
C TRP A 66 -6.19 -2.13 -2.83
N PHE A 67 -5.57 -2.78 -1.84
CA PHE A 67 -4.16 -3.10 -1.91
C PHE A 67 -3.90 -4.58 -1.67
N LYS A 68 -2.80 -5.07 -2.24
CA LYS A 68 -2.22 -6.37 -1.94
C LYS A 68 -0.77 -6.19 -1.52
N VAL A 69 -0.38 -6.83 -0.43
CA VAL A 69 1.01 -6.87 0.04
C VAL A 69 1.53 -8.28 -0.16
N GLU A 70 2.68 -8.40 -0.83
CA GLU A 70 3.45 -9.63 -0.88
C GLU A 70 4.70 -9.47 0.00
N TYR A 71 4.83 -10.30 1.04
CA TYR A 71 5.92 -10.22 2.02
C TYR A 71 6.41 -11.62 2.44
N GLN A 72 7.52 -11.66 3.17
CA GLN A 72 8.07 -12.89 3.71
C GLN A 72 7.93 -12.92 5.24
N GLU A 73 7.58 -14.08 5.76
CA GLU A 73 7.46 -14.31 7.19
C GLU A 73 8.25 -15.57 7.56
N LEU A 74 8.92 -15.55 8.72
CA LEU A 74 9.58 -16.74 9.24
C LEU A 74 8.52 -17.67 9.82
N ASP A 75 8.37 -18.85 9.23
CA ASP A 75 7.58 -19.91 9.83
C ASP A 75 8.34 -20.48 11.03
N VAL A 76 7.78 -20.30 12.23
CA VAL A 76 8.43 -20.66 13.50
C VAL A 76 8.58 -22.16 13.71
N ASN A 77 7.80 -22.99 13.01
CA ASN A 77 7.85 -24.45 13.14
C ASN A 77 8.93 -25.06 12.24
N THR A 78 9.14 -24.46 11.07
CA THR A 78 10.05 -24.99 10.04
C THR A 78 11.35 -24.19 9.92
N GLY A 79 11.40 -22.96 10.45
CA GLY A 79 12.52 -22.04 10.31
C GLY A 79 12.70 -21.49 8.90
N GLN A 80 11.72 -21.66 8.01
CA GLN A 80 11.79 -21.22 6.62
C GLN A 80 11.07 -19.89 6.42
N LEU A 81 11.60 -19.06 5.51
CA LEU A 81 10.88 -17.89 5.02
C LEU A 81 9.77 -18.35 4.06
N VAL A 82 8.53 -18.10 4.45
CA VAL A 82 7.35 -18.36 3.63
C VAL A 82 6.82 -17.08 3.03
N ARG A 83 6.33 -17.15 1.79
CA ARG A 83 5.65 -16.02 1.16
C ARG A 83 4.23 -15.92 1.73
N LYS A 84 3.83 -14.69 2.06
CA LYS A 84 2.50 -14.35 2.55
C LYS A 84 1.91 -13.24 1.72
N GLU A 85 0.58 -13.21 1.69
CA GLU A 85 -0.19 -12.15 1.07
C GLU A 85 -1.17 -11.56 2.07
N LEU A 86 -1.35 -10.24 2.02
CA LEU A 86 -2.41 -9.51 2.71
C LEU A 86 -3.18 -8.71 1.67
N MET A 87 -4.51 -8.74 1.72
CA MET A 87 -5.38 -7.90 0.89
C MET A 87 -6.36 -7.16 1.76
N ASP A 88 -6.47 -5.85 1.56
CA ASP A 88 -7.45 -5.00 2.24
C ASP A 88 -7.74 -3.73 1.41
N ASN A 89 -8.55 -2.82 1.94
CA ASN A 89 -8.92 -1.56 1.30
C ASN A 89 -8.36 -0.33 2.02
N ILE A 90 -8.31 0.77 1.26
CA ILE A 90 -7.93 2.12 1.70
C ILE A 90 -8.89 3.12 1.07
N THR A 91 -9.20 4.20 1.79
CA THR A 91 -10.05 5.27 1.26
C THR A 91 -9.22 6.50 0.88
N LEU A 92 -9.33 6.96 -0.36
CA LEU A 92 -8.82 8.26 -0.79
C LEU A 92 -9.89 9.33 -0.53
N LYS A 93 -9.55 10.38 0.20
CA LYS A 93 -10.43 11.52 0.48
C LYS A 93 -9.86 12.82 -0.09
N ARG A 94 -10.72 13.71 -0.56
CA ARG A 94 -10.40 15.06 -1.04
C ARG A 94 -11.53 16.01 -0.69
#